data_AF-A0ABD1C9S5-F1
#
_entry.id   AF-A0ABD1C9S5-F1
#
_cell.length_a   1.000
_cell.length_b   1.000
_cell.length_c   1.000
_cell.angle_alpha   90.00
_cell.angle_beta   90.00
_cell.angle_gamma   90.00
#
_symmetry.space_group_name_H-M   'P 1'
#
loop_
_entity.id
_entity.type
_entity.pdbx_description
1 polymer ?
#
loop_
_entity_poly.entity_id
_entity_poly.type
_entity_poly.pdbx_seq_one_letter_code
_entity_poly.pdbx_strand_id
1 'polypeptide(L)'
;MQPGGRLMLAQLGLEDCLEEIDAQEAKYLAIYKDGKHATLPFPNDNKFPYEPVGRTLRNGRLVQRLRKKAASLSNVHLEEGSVKYLIEERGVVKGVTYKNSTGEETTAFAPLTVVCDGCYSNLRRSLVDNNEEVLSYMVGYITKNSRLEDPHSLHLISSKPLVCVIYQITSDEVRCVAEIPTDSIPSIANGEMSTFLKKTMAPQIPEIGNLREIFLKGIEEGLPEIKRTATKSMSTKLCDKKGVIVLGDAFNMRHPIIASGMMVALSDTLILRNLLRPLPNLGNTKKVSEVVKSFYIIRKPMSATVNTLANVFSQVLRATTDEAREGMRQGCFNYLWNGDFRTNGIIALLGGMNPRPLTLVLHLVAITFTSMGHMISHFPSPRRFWHSLRLFALALQMLGALLKDEGVKEMLIPTNAAAYRRTYMTTTKYIPTIAAGYVTC
;
A
#
# COMPACT_ATOMS: atom_id res chain seq x y z
N MET A 1 -3.76 -7.21 1.77
CA MET A 1 -3.43 -6.71 3.10
C MET A 1 -2.12 -7.36 3.53
N GLN A 2 -1.07 -6.56 3.74
CA GLN A 2 0.25 -7.07 4.16
C GLN A 2 0.22 -7.63 5.59
N PRO A 3 1.19 -8.48 6.00
CA PRO A 3 1.31 -9.00 7.38
C PRO A 3 1.27 -7.89 8.45
N GLY A 4 2.02 -6.80 8.25
CA GLY A 4 2.00 -5.65 9.15
C GLY A 4 0.61 -5.00 9.24
N GLY A 5 -0.15 -4.98 8.16
CA GLY A 5 -1.54 -4.50 8.16
C GLY A 5 -2.46 -5.39 8.99
N ARG A 6 -2.29 -6.72 8.95
CA ARG A 6 -3.03 -7.65 9.81
C ARG A 6 -2.71 -7.42 11.29
N LEU A 7 -1.44 -7.23 11.64
CA LEU A 7 -1.04 -6.89 13.00
C LEU A 7 -1.75 -5.62 13.50
N MET A 8 -1.77 -4.55 12.70
CA MET A 8 -2.48 -3.32 13.07
C MET A 8 -3.99 -3.56 13.24
N LEU A 9 -4.59 -4.37 12.36
CA LEU A 9 -6.01 -4.73 12.45
C LEU A 9 -6.33 -5.50 13.74
N ALA A 10 -5.47 -6.46 14.11
CA ALA A 10 -5.57 -7.21 15.36
C ALA A 10 -5.42 -6.31 16.59
N GLN A 11 -4.43 -5.40 16.61
CA GLN A 11 -4.25 -4.41 17.68
C GLN A 11 -5.39 -3.40 17.79
N LEU A 12 -6.16 -3.20 16.71
CA LEU A 12 -7.39 -2.42 16.71
C LEU A 12 -8.60 -3.21 17.20
N GLY A 13 -8.47 -4.52 17.43
CA GLY A 13 -9.58 -5.40 17.81
C GLY A 13 -10.56 -5.67 16.67
N LEU A 14 -10.07 -5.66 15.43
CA LEU A 14 -10.88 -5.77 14.20
C LEU A 14 -10.48 -6.98 13.34
N GLU A 15 -9.71 -7.94 13.88
CA GLU A 15 -9.25 -9.10 13.11
C GLU A 15 -10.39 -10.02 12.65
N ASP A 16 -11.48 -10.10 13.41
CA ASP A 16 -12.72 -10.81 13.09
C ASP A 16 -13.43 -10.29 11.83
N CYS A 17 -13.04 -9.09 11.36
CA CYS A 17 -13.51 -8.54 10.08
C CYS A 17 -12.88 -9.22 8.86
N LEU A 18 -11.83 -10.03 9.04
CA LEU A 18 -11.23 -10.87 8.00
C LEU A 18 -11.90 -12.25 7.88
N GLU A 19 -12.74 -12.61 8.85
CA GLU A 19 -13.49 -13.86 8.82
C GLU A 19 -14.76 -13.73 7.98
N GLU A 20 -15.24 -14.86 7.44
CA GLU A 20 -16.48 -14.97 6.66
C GLU A 20 -16.51 -14.12 5.37
N ILE A 21 -15.36 -13.67 4.87
CA ILE A 21 -15.24 -12.92 3.62
C ILE A 21 -14.53 -13.69 2.51
N ASP A 22 -14.16 -14.94 2.78
CA ASP A 22 -13.36 -15.81 1.91
C ASP A 22 -12.01 -15.18 1.53
N ALA A 23 -11.36 -14.51 2.50
CA ALA A 23 -10.03 -13.96 2.32
C ALA A 23 -9.00 -15.10 2.20
N GLN A 24 -8.09 -14.97 1.24
CA GLN A 24 -7.06 -15.98 0.98
C GLN A 24 -5.76 -15.62 1.69
N GLU A 25 -5.02 -16.62 2.13
CA GLU A 25 -3.72 -16.43 2.75
C GLU A 25 -2.68 -16.08 1.68
N ALA A 26 -1.89 -15.03 1.92
CA ALA A 26 -0.78 -14.64 1.08
C ALA A 26 0.54 -14.87 1.81
N LYS A 27 1.25 -15.96 1.50
CA LYS A 27 2.48 -16.37 2.19
C LYS A 27 3.74 -15.95 1.44
N TYR A 28 3.62 -15.81 0.12
CA TYR A 28 4.76 -15.61 -0.76
C TYR A 28 4.53 -14.47 -1.76
N LEU A 29 5.63 -13.88 -2.21
CA LEU A 29 5.70 -13.07 -3.42
C LEU A 29 6.46 -13.86 -4.49
N ALA A 30 5.77 -14.28 -5.53
CA ALA A 30 6.37 -14.92 -6.69
C ALA A 30 6.72 -13.86 -7.73
N ILE A 31 7.99 -13.71 -8.10
CA ILE A 31 8.46 -12.74 -9.09
C ILE A 31 8.86 -13.44 -10.39
N TYR A 32 8.51 -12.84 -11.53
CA TYR A 32 8.78 -13.38 -12.85
C TYR A 32 9.44 -12.34 -13.74
N LYS A 33 10.50 -12.72 -14.47
CA LYS A 33 11.15 -11.89 -15.49
C LYS A 33 11.86 -12.78 -16.51
N ASP A 34 11.63 -12.55 -17.80
CA ASP A 34 12.35 -13.19 -18.90
C ASP A 34 12.46 -14.72 -18.78
N GLY A 35 11.34 -15.38 -18.46
CA GLY A 35 11.24 -16.84 -18.29
C GLY A 35 11.78 -17.39 -16.97
N LYS A 36 12.39 -16.56 -16.13
CA LYS A 36 12.88 -16.93 -14.80
C LYS A 36 11.82 -16.59 -13.74
N HIS A 37 11.61 -17.46 -12.75
CA HIS A 37 10.80 -17.14 -11.55
C HIS A 37 11.42 -17.50 -10.20
N ALA A 38 11.17 -16.68 -9.17
CA ALA A 38 11.57 -16.95 -7.78
C ALA A 38 10.39 -16.69 -6.84
N THR A 39 10.30 -17.50 -5.78
CA THR A 39 9.24 -17.40 -4.77
C THR A 39 9.83 -16.96 -3.44
N LEU A 40 9.33 -15.85 -2.92
CA LEU A 40 9.91 -15.16 -1.77
C LEU A 40 8.94 -15.21 -0.59
N PRO A 41 9.23 -16.01 0.46
CA PRO A 41 8.37 -16.06 1.64
C PRO A 41 8.49 -14.77 2.44
N PHE A 42 7.38 -14.38 3.08
CA PHE A 42 7.48 -13.47 4.21
C PHE A 42 8.33 -14.12 5.31
N PRO A 43 9.37 -13.44 5.81
CA PRO A 43 10.34 -14.08 6.69
C PRO A 43 9.75 -14.38 8.06
N ASN A 44 10.07 -15.55 8.62
CA ASN A 44 9.86 -15.79 10.06
C ASN A 44 10.86 -14.94 10.86
N ASP A 45 10.43 -13.73 11.24
CA ASP A 45 11.19 -12.83 12.12
C ASP A 45 10.67 -12.98 13.55
N ASN A 46 11.51 -13.50 14.46
CA ASN A 46 11.18 -13.61 15.89
C ASN A 46 10.84 -12.26 16.54
N LYS A 47 11.20 -11.14 15.90
CA LYS A 47 10.88 -9.78 16.37
C LYS A 47 9.52 -9.29 15.86
N PHE A 48 8.91 -9.98 14.89
CA PHE A 48 7.58 -9.68 14.42
C PHE A 48 6.55 -10.47 15.26
N PRO A 49 5.62 -9.78 15.95
CA PRO A 49 4.81 -10.40 17.00
C PRO A 49 3.53 -11.12 16.48
N TYR A 50 3.44 -11.35 15.18
CA TYR A 50 2.24 -11.88 14.52
C TYR A 50 2.64 -12.87 13.42
N GLU A 51 1.67 -13.60 12.89
CA GLU A 51 1.93 -14.51 11.79
C GLU A 51 2.43 -13.74 10.54
N PRO A 52 3.57 -14.12 9.92
CA PRO A 52 4.13 -13.44 8.76
C PRO A 52 3.37 -13.82 7.48
N VAL A 53 2.05 -13.67 7.48
CA VAL A 53 1.18 -14.07 6.37
C VAL A 53 0.24 -12.91 6.07
N GLY A 54 0.14 -12.52 4.80
CA GLY A 54 -0.83 -11.52 4.34
C GLY A 54 -2.22 -12.11 4.11
N ARG A 55 -3.15 -11.24 3.70
CA ARG A 55 -4.47 -11.64 3.19
C ARG A 55 -4.78 -10.94 1.88
N THR A 56 -5.15 -11.70 0.85
CA THR A 56 -5.77 -11.18 -0.37
C THR A 56 -7.28 -11.39 -0.27
N LEU A 57 -8.07 -10.41 -0.72
CA LEU A 57 -9.51 -10.39 -0.42
C LEU A 57 -10.30 -9.49 -1.37
N ARG A 58 -11.61 -9.68 -1.40
CA ARG A 58 -12.55 -8.69 -1.93
C ARG A 58 -12.69 -7.50 -0.98
N ASN A 59 -12.15 -6.34 -1.38
CA ASN A 59 -12.19 -5.12 -0.57
C ASN A 59 -13.60 -4.75 -0.09
N GLY A 60 -14.62 -4.89 -0.96
CA GLY A 60 -16.01 -4.60 -0.60
C GLY A 60 -16.52 -5.45 0.57
N ARG A 61 -16.14 -6.73 0.65
CA ARG A 61 -16.56 -7.61 1.75
C ARG A 61 -15.94 -7.17 3.08
N LEU A 62 -14.65 -6.86 3.09
CA LEU A 62 -13.96 -6.31 4.27
C LEU A 62 -14.58 -4.99 4.74
N VAL A 63 -14.81 -4.04 3.81
CA VAL A 63 -15.43 -2.75 4.13
C VAL A 63 -16.82 -2.94 4.76
N GLN A 64 -17.62 -3.89 4.26
CA GLN A 64 -18.93 -4.19 4.83
C GLN A 64 -18.83 -4.82 6.23
N ARG A 65 -17.87 -5.71 6.48
CA ARG A 65 -17.60 -6.24 7.84
C ARG A 65 -17.23 -5.12 8.81
N LEU A 66 -16.33 -4.23 8.40
CA LEU A 66 -15.92 -3.06 9.22
C LEU A 66 -17.11 -2.13 9.52
N ARG A 67 -17.97 -1.86 8.53
CA ARG A 67 -19.19 -1.05 8.72
C ARG A 67 -20.17 -1.70 9.68
N LYS A 68 -20.41 -3.02 9.53
CA LYS A 68 -21.28 -3.78 10.44
C LYS A 68 -20.74 -3.76 11.88
N LYS A 69 -19.43 -3.93 12.06
CA LYS A 69 -18.78 -3.86 13.37
C LYS A 69 -18.95 -2.46 13.98
N ALA A 70 -18.70 -1.40 13.21
CA ALA A 70 -18.91 -0.04 13.67
C ALA A 70 -20.37 0.24 14.06
N ALA A 71 -21.34 -0.20 13.25
CA ALA A 71 -22.78 -0.03 13.51
C ALA A 71 -23.27 -0.75 14.77
N SER A 72 -22.57 -1.80 15.21
CA SER A 72 -22.93 -2.55 16.43
C SER A 72 -22.60 -1.78 17.73
N LEU A 73 -21.83 -0.70 17.65
CA LEU A 73 -21.43 0.09 18.80
C LEU A 73 -22.46 1.16 19.11
N SER A 74 -22.94 1.23 20.35
CA SER A 74 -23.98 2.18 20.78
C SER A 74 -23.57 3.64 20.69
N ASN A 75 -22.27 3.93 20.67
CA ASN A 75 -21.71 5.27 20.54
C ASN A 75 -21.34 5.66 19.10
N VAL A 76 -21.77 4.88 18.11
CA VAL A 76 -21.53 5.14 16.68
C VAL A 76 -22.88 5.33 15.98
N HIS A 77 -23.03 6.47 15.32
CA HIS A 77 -24.15 6.73 14.41
C HIS A 77 -23.63 6.70 12.97
N LEU A 78 -24.22 5.86 12.12
CA LEU A 78 -23.91 5.81 10.70
C LEU A 78 -24.98 6.56 9.93
N GLU A 79 -24.56 7.40 9.01
CA GLU A 79 -25.44 8.16 8.16
C GLU A 79 -25.00 8.07 6.70
N GLU A 80 -25.96 7.81 5.82
CA GLU A 80 -25.73 7.80 4.38
C GLU A 80 -25.89 9.22 3.84
N GLY A 81 -24.80 9.76 3.31
CA GLY A 81 -24.79 11.10 2.74
C GLY A 81 -23.50 11.43 2.02
N SER A 82 -23.51 12.55 1.30
CA SER A 82 -22.35 13.09 0.59
C SER A 82 -21.94 14.43 1.19
N VAL A 83 -20.83 14.45 1.93
CA VAL A 83 -20.25 15.68 2.47
C VAL A 83 -19.82 16.61 1.34
N LYS A 84 -20.22 17.88 1.42
CA LYS A 84 -19.92 18.91 0.42
C LYS A 84 -18.86 19.88 0.91
N TYR A 85 -19.01 20.37 2.13
CA TYR A 85 -18.18 21.44 2.68
C TYR A 85 -17.81 21.19 4.13
N LEU A 86 -16.68 21.75 4.55
CA LEU A 86 -16.30 21.88 5.95
C LEU A 86 -16.82 23.22 6.47
N ILE A 87 -17.44 23.20 7.64
CA ILE A 87 -17.88 24.41 8.32
C ILE A 87 -16.68 24.97 9.08
N GLU A 88 -16.22 26.17 8.73
CA GLU A 88 -15.05 26.80 9.32
C GLU A 88 -15.42 28.14 9.97
N GLU A 89 -15.03 28.31 11.24
CA GLU A 89 -15.22 29.55 11.99
C GLU A 89 -13.88 29.99 12.59
N ARG A 90 -13.44 31.21 12.26
CA ARG A 90 -12.18 31.81 12.78
C ARG A 90 -10.96 30.88 12.63
N GLY A 91 -10.84 30.18 11.50
CA GLY A 91 -9.73 29.27 11.24
C GLY A 91 -9.82 27.89 11.91
N VAL A 92 -10.99 27.53 12.46
CA VAL A 92 -11.25 26.25 13.12
C VAL A 92 -12.40 25.54 12.44
N VAL A 93 -12.20 24.29 12.02
CA VAL A 93 -13.27 23.43 11.51
C VAL A 93 -14.18 23.04 12.66
N LYS A 94 -15.50 23.22 12.47
CA LYS A 94 -16.55 23.00 13.47
C LYS A 94 -17.55 21.93 13.09
N GLY A 95 -17.45 21.40 11.88
CA GLY A 95 -18.43 20.45 11.37
C GLY A 95 -18.37 20.30 9.86
N VAL A 96 -19.46 19.76 9.32
CA VAL A 96 -19.63 19.50 7.90
C VAL A 96 -21.04 19.89 7.45
N THR A 97 -21.13 20.29 6.19
CA THR A 97 -22.40 20.36 5.45
C THR A 97 -22.43 19.20 4.47
N TYR A 98 -23.51 18.44 4.46
CA TYR A 98 -23.66 17.25 3.63
C TYR A 98 -25.08 17.13 3.06
N LYS A 99 -25.18 16.42 1.95
CA LYS A 99 -26.46 16.04 1.34
C LYS A 99 -26.83 14.66 1.87
N ASN A 100 -27.96 14.53 2.55
CA ASN A 100 -28.45 13.26 3.09
C ASN A 100 -29.01 12.35 1.98
N SER A 101 -29.53 11.19 2.35
CA SER A 101 -30.12 10.22 1.40
C SER A 101 -31.39 10.71 0.69
N THR A 102 -32.15 11.65 1.27
CA THR A 102 -33.33 12.28 0.63
C THR A 102 -32.94 13.41 -0.32
N GLY A 103 -31.68 13.83 -0.29
CA GLY A 103 -31.15 14.89 -1.12
C GLY A 103 -31.26 16.29 -0.50
N GLU A 104 -31.62 16.39 0.77
CA GLU A 104 -31.64 17.64 1.52
C GLU A 104 -30.25 17.97 2.06
N GLU A 105 -29.93 19.27 2.10
CA GLU A 105 -28.68 19.76 2.65
C GLU A 105 -28.83 19.94 4.17
N THR A 106 -27.96 19.30 4.93
CA THR A 106 -27.98 19.27 6.40
C THR A 106 -26.58 19.55 6.94
N THR A 107 -26.49 19.99 8.19
CA THR A 107 -25.23 20.27 8.89
C THR A 107 -25.06 19.37 10.10
N ALA A 108 -23.81 18.98 10.37
CA ALA A 108 -23.43 18.26 11.57
C ALA A 108 -22.23 18.95 12.20
N PHE A 109 -22.34 19.29 13.49
CA PHE A 109 -21.29 19.98 14.24
C PHE A 109 -20.56 19.02 15.17
N ALA A 110 -19.23 19.17 15.24
CA ALA A 110 -18.38 18.36 16.09
C ALA A 110 -17.13 19.16 16.53
N PRO A 111 -16.58 18.87 17.72
CA PRO A 111 -15.32 19.49 18.17
C PRO A 111 -14.11 19.05 17.32
N LEU A 112 -14.22 17.90 16.64
CA LEU A 112 -13.18 17.34 15.78
C LEU A 112 -13.81 16.61 14.58
N THR A 113 -13.43 17.00 13.38
CA THR A 113 -13.82 16.37 12.12
C THR A 113 -12.68 15.53 11.57
N VAL A 114 -12.94 14.29 11.12
CA VAL A 114 -11.92 13.44 10.50
C VAL A 114 -12.25 13.22 9.03
N VAL A 115 -11.42 13.76 8.12
CA VAL A 115 -11.56 13.62 6.68
C VAL A 115 -10.81 12.38 6.20
N CYS A 116 -11.56 11.41 5.65
CA CYS A 116 -11.04 10.12 5.18
C CYS A 116 -11.75 9.64 3.90
N ASP A 117 -12.11 10.56 3.01
CA ASP A 117 -12.85 10.35 1.76
C ASP A 117 -12.01 9.82 0.57
N GLY A 118 -10.78 9.36 0.85
CA GLY A 118 -9.96 8.58 -0.07
C GLY A 118 -9.20 9.37 -1.13
N CYS A 119 -8.72 8.67 -2.17
CA CYS A 119 -7.78 9.19 -3.17
C CYS A 119 -8.36 10.29 -4.10
N TYR A 120 -9.69 10.43 -4.13
CA TYR A 120 -10.41 11.47 -4.87
C TYR A 120 -11.06 12.50 -3.93
N SER A 121 -10.44 12.72 -2.76
CA SER A 121 -10.94 13.65 -1.75
C SER A 121 -11.28 15.03 -2.33
N ASN A 122 -12.52 15.44 -2.16
CA ASN A 122 -12.97 16.79 -2.54
C ASN A 122 -12.64 17.79 -1.42
N LEU A 123 -12.55 17.31 -0.18
CA LEU A 123 -12.33 18.14 1.00
C LEU A 123 -10.85 18.47 1.23
N ARG A 124 -9.92 17.64 0.73
CA ARG A 124 -8.47 17.86 0.89
C ARG A 124 -8.04 19.24 0.43
N ARG A 125 -8.54 19.74 -0.71
CA ARG A 125 -8.08 21.00 -1.34
C ARG A 125 -8.27 22.22 -0.43
N SER A 126 -9.26 22.20 0.45
CA SER A 126 -9.49 23.28 1.42
C SER A 126 -8.66 23.14 2.69
N LEU A 127 -7.97 22.01 2.89
CA LEU A 127 -7.25 21.68 4.12
C LEU A 127 -5.73 21.67 3.96
N VAL A 128 -5.24 21.17 2.83
CA VAL A 128 -3.81 20.99 2.60
C VAL A 128 -3.50 21.30 1.13
N ASP A 129 -2.51 22.16 0.91
CA ASP A 129 -1.96 22.44 -0.41
C ASP A 129 -1.01 21.30 -0.82
N ASN A 130 -1.55 20.26 -1.45
CA ASN A 130 -0.79 19.11 -1.91
C ASN A 130 -0.86 18.98 -3.43
N ASN A 131 0.28 18.63 -4.04
CA ASN A 131 0.35 18.29 -5.45
C ASN A 131 0.14 16.78 -5.62
N GLU A 132 -0.90 16.42 -6.37
CA GLU A 132 -1.15 15.06 -6.80
C GLU A 132 -0.51 14.80 -8.15
N GLU A 133 0.24 13.71 -8.27
CA GLU A 133 0.79 13.24 -9.54
C GLU A 133 0.14 11.92 -9.93
N VAL A 134 -0.26 11.80 -11.20
CA VAL A 134 -0.70 10.52 -11.78
C VAL A 134 0.49 9.86 -12.45
N LEU A 135 0.94 8.73 -11.89
CA LEU A 135 2.13 8.00 -12.33
C LEU A 135 1.84 7.02 -13.47
N SER A 136 0.70 6.34 -13.39
CA SER A 136 0.28 5.28 -14.31
C SER A 136 -1.21 5.00 -14.12
N TYR A 137 -1.73 3.96 -14.79
CA TYR A 137 -3.05 3.41 -14.52
C TYR A 137 -2.97 1.92 -14.26
N MET A 138 -3.73 1.44 -13.29
CA MET A 138 -3.97 0.01 -13.11
C MET A 138 -5.28 -0.38 -13.78
N VAL A 139 -5.21 -1.39 -14.63
CA VAL A 139 -6.36 -2.00 -15.31
C VAL A 139 -6.55 -3.39 -14.71
N GLY A 140 -7.68 -3.59 -14.04
CA GLY A 140 -7.94 -4.83 -13.33
C GLY A 140 -9.32 -5.41 -13.63
N TYR A 141 -9.39 -6.73 -13.62
CA TYR A 141 -10.60 -7.53 -13.76
C TYR A 141 -10.50 -8.78 -12.88
N ILE A 142 -11.57 -9.56 -12.83
CA ILE A 142 -11.65 -10.77 -12.01
C ILE A 142 -11.97 -11.94 -12.92
N THR A 143 -11.12 -12.97 -12.89
CA THR A 143 -11.45 -14.27 -13.48
C THR A 143 -12.23 -15.07 -12.46
N LYS A 144 -13.49 -15.37 -12.75
CA LYS A 144 -14.39 -16.14 -11.87
C LYS A 144 -14.20 -17.64 -12.11
N ASN A 145 -14.74 -18.46 -11.21
CA ASN A 145 -14.71 -19.93 -11.30
C ASN A 145 -13.31 -20.47 -11.62
N SER A 146 -12.28 -19.92 -10.96
CA SER A 146 -10.87 -20.18 -11.26
C SER A 146 -10.05 -20.19 -9.98
N ARG A 147 -9.08 -21.11 -9.93
CA ARG A 147 -8.14 -21.23 -8.83
C ARG A 147 -6.72 -21.35 -9.36
N LEU A 148 -5.82 -20.54 -8.81
CA LEU A 148 -4.39 -20.64 -9.08
C LEU A 148 -3.84 -21.96 -8.51
N GLU A 149 -2.87 -22.55 -9.19
CA GLU A 149 -2.13 -23.71 -8.67
C GLU A 149 -1.45 -23.39 -7.32
N ASP A 150 -0.86 -22.20 -7.23
CA ASP A 150 -0.36 -21.62 -5.98
C ASP A 150 -1.23 -20.42 -5.53
N PRO A 151 -2.31 -20.66 -4.78
CA PRO A 151 -3.18 -19.59 -4.31
C PRO A 151 -2.55 -18.73 -3.21
N HIS A 152 -1.41 -19.14 -2.66
CA HIS A 152 -0.72 -18.46 -1.56
C HIS A 152 0.30 -17.42 -2.03
N SER A 153 0.60 -17.40 -3.32
CA SER A 153 1.52 -16.44 -3.92
C SER A 153 0.80 -15.22 -4.50
N LEU A 154 1.39 -14.05 -4.29
CA LEU A 154 1.16 -12.91 -5.18
C LEU A 154 2.14 -13.02 -6.34
N HIS A 155 1.63 -13.19 -7.55
CA HIS A 155 2.46 -13.32 -8.75
C HIS A 155 2.70 -11.94 -9.34
N LEU A 156 3.94 -11.44 -9.24
CA LEU A 156 4.41 -10.20 -9.83
C LEU A 156 5.22 -10.48 -11.10
N ILE A 157 4.63 -10.18 -12.25
CA ILE A 157 5.23 -10.36 -13.56
C ILE A 157 5.86 -9.05 -14.03
N SER A 158 7.17 -9.06 -14.26
CA SER A 158 7.95 -7.93 -14.77
C SER A 158 7.78 -7.78 -16.29
N SER A 159 6.55 -7.53 -16.73
CA SER A 159 6.18 -7.33 -18.14
C SER A 159 6.64 -5.97 -18.70
N LYS A 160 6.41 -5.77 -20.00
CA LYS A 160 6.60 -4.53 -20.74
C LYS A 160 5.23 -4.02 -21.19
N PRO A 161 4.90 -2.73 -21.01
CA PRO A 161 5.76 -1.64 -20.54
C PRO A 161 5.97 -1.56 -19.02
N LEU A 162 5.01 -2.05 -18.23
CA LEU A 162 5.03 -2.06 -16.76
C LEU A 162 4.65 -3.46 -16.25
N VAL A 163 4.35 -3.59 -14.97
CA VAL A 163 4.10 -4.89 -14.33
C VAL A 163 2.69 -5.43 -14.55
N CYS A 164 2.55 -6.74 -14.37
CA CYS A 164 1.28 -7.41 -14.18
C CYS A 164 1.28 -8.14 -12.83
N VAL A 165 0.15 -8.12 -12.13
CA VAL A 165 -0.03 -8.79 -10.84
C VAL A 165 -1.24 -9.72 -10.91
N ILE A 166 -1.05 -10.97 -10.50
CA ILE A 166 -2.10 -11.99 -10.46
C ILE A 166 -2.12 -12.61 -9.05
N TYR A 167 -3.30 -12.73 -8.44
CA TYR A 167 -3.44 -13.33 -7.11
C TYR A 167 -4.88 -13.78 -6.83
N GLN A 168 -5.01 -14.83 -6.03
CA GLN A 168 -6.29 -15.36 -5.57
C GLN A 168 -6.94 -14.37 -4.58
N ILE A 169 -8.25 -14.08 -4.70
CA ILE A 169 -8.98 -13.18 -3.78
C ILE A 169 -10.17 -13.82 -3.05
N THR A 170 -10.64 -14.96 -3.54
CA THR A 170 -11.63 -15.86 -2.92
C THR A 170 -11.24 -17.31 -3.25
N SER A 171 -11.94 -18.30 -2.73
CA SER A 171 -11.72 -19.71 -3.07
C SER A 171 -11.85 -20.03 -4.58
N ASP A 172 -12.55 -19.17 -5.33
CA ASP A 172 -12.95 -19.38 -6.73
C ASP A 172 -12.71 -18.18 -7.66
N GLU A 173 -12.10 -17.09 -7.19
CA GLU A 173 -11.85 -15.90 -8.00
C GLU A 173 -10.41 -15.41 -7.92
N VAL A 174 -9.88 -15.07 -9.09
CA VAL A 174 -8.52 -14.57 -9.29
C VAL A 174 -8.58 -13.13 -9.77
N ARG A 175 -7.81 -12.25 -9.11
CA ARG A 175 -7.62 -10.87 -9.56
C ARG A 175 -6.45 -10.84 -10.53
N CYS A 176 -6.69 -10.25 -11.70
CA CYS A 176 -5.65 -9.89 -12.66
C CYS A 176 -5.57 -8.37 -12.75
N VAL A 177 -4.36 -7.82 -12.67
CA VAL A 177 -4.11 -6.38 -12.80
C VAL A 177 -2.92 -6.17 -13.72
N ALA A 178 -3.08 -5.35 -14.75
CA ALA A 178 -2.00 -4.88 -15.59
C ALA A 178 -1.80 -3.37 -15.36
N GLU A 179 -0.56 -2.95 -15.21
CA GLU A 179 -0.22 -1.54 -15.14
C GLU A 179 0.11 -1.01 -16.54
N ILE A 180 -0.41 0.18 -16.86
CA ILE A 180 -0.21 0.85 -18.15
C ILE A 180 0.27 2.29 -17.94
N PRO A 181 1.17 2.79 -18.81
CA PRO A 181 1.70 4.13 -18.68
C PRO A 181 0.65 5.19 -19.09
N THR A 182 0.88 6.45 -18.71
CA THR A 182 -0.08 7.55 -18.90
C THR A 182 -0.17 8.06 -20.33
N ASP A 183 0.86 7.82 -21.13
CA ASP A 183 1.02 8.26 -22.53
C ASP A 183 0.31 7.35 -23.54
N SER A 184 0.00 6.11 -23.16
CA SER A 184 -0.66 5.14 -24.03
C SER A 184 -1.72 4.36 -23.26
N ILE A 185 -2.93 4.93 -23.18
CA ILE A 185 -4.08 4.33 -22.48
C ILE A 185 -5.07 3.80 -23.53
N PRO A 186 -5.14 2.48 -23.74
CA PRO A 186 -6.15 1.89 -24.63
C PRO A 186 -7.58 2.19 -24.16
N SER A 187 -8.52 2.35 -25.09
CA SER A 187 -9.92 2.53 -24.73
C SER A 187 -10.57 1.20 -24.28
N ILE A 188 -11.34 1.25 -23.19
CA ILE A 188 -12.14 0.10 -22.74
C ILE A 188 -13.40 -0.04 -23.59
N ALA A 189 -14.04 1.09 -23.95
CA ALA A 189 -15.35 1.10 -24.59
C ALA A 189 -15.37 0.49 -26.00
N ASN A 190 -14.25 0.56 -26.73
CA ASN A 190 -14.14 0.03 -28.09
C ASN A 190 -13.36 -1.30 -28.18
N GLY A 191 -12.98 -1.90 -27.04
CA GLY A 191 -12.27 -3.18 -26.99
C GLY A 191 -10.76 -3.11 -27.25
N GLU A 192 -10.16 -1.93 -27.46
CA GLU A 192 -8.70 -1.78 -27.57
C GLU A 192 -7.97 -2.29 -26.33
N MET A 193 -8.51 -2.05 -25.13
CA MET A 193 -7.95 -2.54 -23.89
C MET A 193 -7.86 -4.07 -23.86
N SER A 194 -8.92 -4.76 -24.27
CA SER A 194 -8.91 -6.21 -24.35
C SER A 194 -7.87 -6.70 -25.36
N THR A 195 -7.78 -6.04 -26.51
CA THR A 195 -6.79 -6.34 -27.54
C THR A 195 -5.36 -6.16 -27.01
N PHE A 196 -5.10 -5.07 -26.29
CA PHE A 196 -3.81 -4.82 -25.64
C PHE A 196 -3.48 -5.90 -24.61
N LEU A 197 -4.43 -6.26 -23.74
CA LEU A 197 -4.21 -7.30 -22.73
C LEU A 197 -3.93 -8.66 -23.39
N LYS A 198 -4.66 -9.05 -24.44
CA LYS A 198 -4.46 -10.32 -25.15
C LYS A 198 -3.18 -10.37 -25.98
N LYS A 199 -2.89 -9.32 -26.76
CA LYS A 199 -1.79 -9.33 -27.74
C LYS A 199 -0.46 -8.87 -27.14
N THR A 200 -0.49 -7.98 -26.16
CA THR A 200 0.73 -7.39 -25.58
C THR A 200 1.07 -8.01 -24.22
N MET A 201 0.10 -8.09 -23.31
CA MET A 201 0.37 -8.53 -21.94
C MET A 201 0.41 -10.06 -21.79
N ALA A 202 -0.59 -10.77 -22.31
CA ALA A 202 -0.73 -12.21 -22.12
C ALA A 202 0.49 -13.05 -22.55
N PRO A 203 1.16 -12.77 -23.69
CA PRO A 203 2.36 -13.53 -24.10
C PRO A 203 3.53 -13.41 -23.10
N GLN A 204 3.56 -12.34 -22.30
CA GLN A 204 4.59 -12.10 -21.29
C GLN A 204 4.27 -12.76 -19.94
N ILE A 205 3.03 -13.25 -19.76
CA ILE A 205 2.61 -13.96 -18.56
C ILE A 205 3.10 -15.41 -18.67
N PRO A 206 3.74 -15.96 -17.63
CA PRO A 206 4.18 -17.34 -17.61
C PRO A 206 3.03 -18.35 -17.79
N GLU A 207 3.31 -19.50 -18.40
CA GLU A 207 2.36 -20.62 -18.47
C GLU A 207 2.35 -21.46 -17.17
N ILE A 208 3.44 -21.40 -16.39
CA ILE A 208 3.55 -22.09 -15.10
C ILE A 208 2.40 -21.69 -14.17
N GLY A 209 1.83 -22.67 -13.47
CA GLY A 209 0.78 -22.43 -12.49
C GLY A 209 -0.45 -21.77 -13.11
N ASN A 210 -0.85 -22.21 -14.31
CA ASN A 210 -2.02 -21.78 -15.08
C ASN A 210 -2.28 -20.26 -15.20
N LEU A 211 -1.24 -19.43 -14.98
CA LEU A 211 -1.37 -17.97 -14.88
C LEU A 211 -1.87 -17.34 -16.19
N ARG A 212 -1.26 -17.71 -17.33
CA ARG A 212 -1.65 -17.16 -18.64
C ARG A 212 -3.07 -17.59 -19.04
N GLU A 213 -3.43 -18.84 -18.79
CA GLU A 213 -4.77 -19.37 -19.09
C GLU A 213 -5.85 -18.61 -18.30
N ILE A 214 -5.67 -18.48 -16.98
CA ILE A 214 -6.58 -17.74 -16.10
C ILE A 214 -6.69 -16.26 -16.51
N PHE A 215 -5.58 -15.65 -16.90
CA PHE A 215 -5.56 -14.28 -17.41
C PHE A 215 -6.39 -14.15 -18.69
N LEU A 216 -6.17 -15.04 -19.68
CA LEU A 216 -6.92 -15.02 -20.93
C LEU A 216 -8.42 -15.28 -20.74
N LYS A 217 -8.77 -16.28 -19.92
CA LYS A 217 -10.14 -16.60 -19.54
C LYS A 217 -10.87 -15.37 -19.00
N GLY A 218 -10.24 -14.63 -18.08
CA GLY A 218 -10.85 -13.42 -17.50
C GLY A 218 -11.05 -12.28 -18.51
N ILE A 219 -10.22 -12.20 -19.56
CA ILE A 219 -10.44 -11.22 -20.63
C ILE A 219 -11.62 -11.63 -21.52
N GLU A 220 -11.79 -12.93 -21.78
CA GLU A 220 -12.86 -13.46 -22.62
C GLU A 220 -14.22 -13.38 -21.93
N GLU A 221 -14.29 -13.80 -20.67
CA GLU A 221 -15.51 -13.78 -19.86
C GLU A 221 -15.82 -12.38 -19.30
N GLY A 222 -14.80 -11.55 -19.08
CA GLY A 222 -14.87 -10.36 -18.23
C GLY A 222 -14.80 -9.01 -18.94
N LEU A 223 -14.99 -8.94 -20.26
CA LEU A 223 -15.02 -7.67 -21.02
C LEU A 223 -15.84 -6.53 -20.35
N PRO A 224 -17.01 -6.77 -19.72
CA PRO A 224 -17.81 -5.71 -19.09
C PRO A 224 -17.28 -5.24 -17.72
N GLU A 225 -16.40 -6.02 -17.07
CA GLU A 225 -15.97 -5.77 -15.67
C GLU A 225 -14.54 -5.20 -15.57
N ILE A 226 -13.88 -4.90 -16.70
CA ILE A 226 -12.57 -4.26 -16.71
C ILE A 226 -12.70 -2.86 -16.10
N LYS A 227 -11.99 -2.63 -14.98
CA LYS A 227 -11.92 -1.33 -14.32
C LYS A 227 -10.54 -0.74 -14.46
N ARG A 228 -10.51 0.56 -14.72
CA ARG A 228 -9.29 1.37 -14.72
C ARG A 228 -9.28 2.26 -13.49
N THR A 229 -8.13 2.35 -12.83
CA THR A 229 -7.93 3.26 -11.69
C THR A 229 -6.59 3.98 -11.87
N ALA A 230 -6.59 5.29 -11.60
CA ALA A 230 -5.38 6.09 -11.69
C ALA A 230 -4.44 5.75 -10.52
N THR A 231 -3.17 5.56 -10.84
CA THR A 231 -2.13 5.33 -9.87
C THR A 231 -1.54 6.67 -9.45
N LYS A 232 -1.81 7.11 -8.22
CA LYS A 232 -1.44 8.44 -7.74
C LYS A 232 -0.30 8.41 -6.73
N SER A 233 0.48 9.48 -6.72
CA SER A 233 1.43 9.80 -5.65
C SER A 233 1.09 11.16 -5.05
N MET A 234 1.20 11.27 -3.74
CA MET A 234 1.02 12.53 -3.01
C MET A 234 1.78 12.49 -1.69
N SER A 235 2.78 13.37 -1.59
CA SER A 235 3.54 13.56 -0.36
C SER A 235 2.68 14.17 0.75
N THR A 236 3.06 13.89 1.99
CA THR A 236 2.35 14.41 3.16
C THR A 236 2.84 15.80 3.50
N LYS A 237 1.92 16.76 3.58
CA LYS A 237 2.14 18.02 4.30
C LYS A 237 1.29 18.08 5.57
N LEU A 238 1.81 18.76 6.59
CA LEU A 238 1.07 19.01 7.83
C LEU A 238 -0.17 19.85 7.51
N CYS A 239 -1.33 19.43 8.02
CA CYS A 239 -2.52 20.27 8.00
C CYS A 239 -2.46 21.17 9.23
N ASP A 240 -2.31 22.48 9.01
CA ASP A 240 -2.25 23.47 10.10
C ASP A 240 -3.64 23.91 10.61
N LYS A 241 -4.70 23.48 9.92
CA LYS A 241 -6.08 23.80 10.31
C LYS A 241 -6.48 23.06 11.59
N LYS A 242 -7.14 23.78 12.50
CA LYS A 242 -7.61 23.25 13.79
C LYS A 242 -8.99 22.63 13.64
N GLY A 243 -9.33 21.70 14.54
CA GLY A 243 -10.63 21.02 14.55
C GLY A 243 -10.81 19.97 13.45
N VAL A 244 -9.73 19.65 12.71
CA VAL A 244 -9.76 18.67 11.62
C VAL A 244 -8.52 17.80 11.60
N ILE A 245 -8.69 16.55 11.21
CA ILE A 245 -7.60 15.61 10.89
C ILE A 245 -7.89 14.99 9.53
N VAL A 246 -6.87 14.85 8.69
CA VAL A 246 -6.98 14.15 7.40
C VAL A 246 -6.25 12.80 7.50
N LEU A 247 -6.88 11.71 7.06
CA LEU A 247 -6.33 10.36 7.12
C LEU A 247 -6.48 9.58 5.81
N GLY A 248 -5.74 8.48 5.69
CA GLY A 248 -5.78 7.58 4.54
C GLY A 248 -5.29 8.24 3.25
N ASP A 249 -5.82 7.79 2.12
CA ASP A 249 -5.45 8.30 0.80
C ASP A 249 -5.89 9.77 0.58
N ALA A 250 -6.79 10.29 1.42
CA ALA A 250 -7.09 11.72 1.45
C ALA A 250 -5.87 12.53 1.94
N PHE A 251 -4.98 11.92 2.73
CA PHE A 251 -3.85 12.57 3.37
C PHE A 251 -2.48 12.17 2.79
N ASN A 252 -2.30 10.91 2.35
CA ASN A 252 -1.05 10.42 1.78
C ASN A 252 -1.32 9.33 0.75
N MET A 253 -0.87 9.52 -0.49
CA MET A 253 -0.96 8.51 -1.53
C MET A 253 0.43 8.05 -1.96
N ARG A 254 0.54 6.78 -2.29
CA ARG A 254 1.74 6.19 -2.92
C ARG A 254 1.34 5.22 -4.01
N HIS A 255 2.30 4.85 -4.82
CA HIS A 255 2.11 3.78 -5.79
C HIS A 255 1.66 2.47 -5.10
N PRO A 256 0.58 1.80 -5.55
CA PRO A 256 -0.01 0.63 -4.90
C PRO A 256 0.75 -0.66 -5.20
N ILE A 257 1.89 -0.61 -5.91
CA ILE A 257 2.72 -1.78 -6.27
C ILE A 257 3.12 -2.63 -5.06
N ILE A 258 3.32 -2.02 -3.89
CA ILE A 258 3.64 -2.73 -2.65
C ILE A 258 2.41 -3.03 -1.77
N ALA A 259 1.19 -2.70 -2.23
CA ALA A 259 -0.08 -2.91 -1.54
C ALA A 259 -0.12 -2.39 -0.08
N SER A 260 0.50 -1.25 0.19
CA SER A 260 0.72 -0.72 1.55
C SER A 260 -0.34 0.27 2.05
N GLY A 261 -1.25 0.77 1.21
CA GLY A 261 -2.21 1.82 1.58
C GLY A 261 -3.06 1.49 2.81
N MET A 262 -3.74 0.34 2.81
CA MET A 262 -4.53 -0.11 3.97
C MET A 262 -3.68 -0.28 5.23
N MET A 263 -2.46 -0.79 5.10
CA MET A 263 -1.57 -0.98 6.24
C MET A 263 -1.17 0.36 6.88
N VAL A 264 -0.87 1.38 6.07
CA VAL A 264 -0.58 2.73 6.58
C VAL A 264 -1.83 3.34 7.21
N ALA A 265 -3.00 3.20 6.60
CA ALA A 265 -4.25 3.69 7.17
C ALA A 265 -4.57 3.05 8.53
N LEU A 266 -4.33 1.74 8.69
CA LEU A 266 -4.53 1.04 9.96
C LEU A 266 -3.50 1.45 11.01
N SER A 267 -2.22 1.58 10.62
CA SER A 267 -1.17 2.10 11.51
C SER A 267 -1.48 3.52 11.97
N ASP A 268 -1.91 4.39 11.07
CA ASP A 268 -2.26 5.77 11.37
C ASP A 268 -3.45 5.84 12.34
N THR A 269 -4.47 5.01 12.09
CA THR A 269 -5.64 4.86 12.96
C THR A 269 -5.24 4.42 14.37
N LEU A 270 -4.34 3.44 14.47
CA LEU A 270 -3.85 2.91 15.75
C LEU A 270 -3.10 3.98 16.56
N ILE A 271 -2.17 4.70 15.92
CA ILE A 271 -1.44 5.80 16.56
C ILE A 271 -2.43 6.85 17.05
N LEU A 272 -3.33 7.29 16.17
CA LEU A 272 -4.24 8.38 16.49
C LEU A 272 -5.20 7.98 17.61
N ARG A 273 -5.74 6.75 17.61
CA ARG A 273 -6.55 6.21 18.71
C ARG A 273 -5.82 6.33 20.04
N ASN A 274 -4.56 5.90 20.10
CA ASN A 274 -3.76 5.90 21.34
C ASN A 274 -3.43 7.32 21.81
N LEU A 275 -3.24 8.27 20.90
CA LEU A 275 -2.97 9.67 21.25
C LEU A 275 -4.23 10.45 21.65
N LEU A 276 -5.39 10.13 21.06
CA LEU A 276 -6.66 10.79 21.39
C LEU A 276 -7.30 10.23 22.66
N ARG A 277 -7.14 8.94 22.96
CA ARG A 277 -7.76 8.27 24.12
C ARG A 277 -7.54 8.96 25.48
N PRO A 278 -6.35 9.53 25.80
CA PRO A 278 -6.12 10.22 27.06
C PRO A 278 -6.73 11.63 27.12
N LEU A 279 -7.24 12.17 26.00
CA LEU A 279 -7.83 13.51 25.98
C LEU A 279 -9.28 13.45 26.48
N PRO A 280 -9.61 14.11 27.61
CA PRO A 280 -10.99 14.10 28.13
C PRO A 280 -11.94 14.97 27.32
N ASN A 281 -11.42 15.92 26.53
CA ASN A 281 -12.20 16.88 25.77
C ASN A 281 -11.52 17.21 24.43
N LEU A 282 -12.14 16.78 23.33
CA LEU A 282 -11.68 17.05 21.96
C LEU A 282 -11.90 18.50 21.51
N GLY A 283 -12.70 19.29 22.24
CA GLY A 283 -12.87 20.72 22.01
C GLY A 283 -11.64 21.57 22.39
N ASN A 284 -10.68 21.02 23.13
CA ASN A 284 -9.41 21.70 23.42
C ASN A 284 -8.49 21.65 22.19
N THR A 285 -8.69 22.61 21.29
CA THR A 285 -7.96 22.70 20.00
C THR A 285 -6.44 22.79 20.16
N LYS A 286 -5.93 23.34 21.27
CA LYS A 286 -4.48 23.38 21.55
C LYS A 286 -3.93 21.97 21.79
N LYS A 287 -4.53 21.23 22.73
CA LYS A 287 -4.14 19.84 23.03
C LYS A 287 -4.32 18.91 21.83
N VAL A 288 -5.41 19.06 21.09
CA VAL A 288 -5.62 18.29 19.85
C VAL A 288 -4.53 18.61 18.81
N SER A 289 -4.16 19.88 18.64
CA SER A 289 -3.07 20.26 17.72
C SER A 289 -1.71 19.66 18.13
N GLU A 290 -1.40 19.61 19.43
CA GLU A 290 -0.20 18.95 19.94
C GLU A 290 -0.21 17.45 19.69
N VAL A 291 -1.36 16.79 19.88
CA VAL A 291 -1.56 15.38 19.53
C VAL A 291 -1.37 15.15 18.03
N VAL A 292 -1.95 16.01 17.19
CA VAL A 292 -1.79 15.92 15.73
C VAL A 292 -0.30 16.04 15.38
N LYS A 293 0.42 17.06 15.87
CA LYS A 293 1.88 17.17 15.63
C LYS A 293 2.64 15.91 16.06
N SER A 294 2.30 15.35 17.21
CA SER A 294 2.89 14.09 17.70
C SER A 294 2.58 12.91 16.77
N PHE A 295 1.36 12.82 16.26
CA PHE A 295 0.96 11.81 15.27
C PHE A 295 1.84 11.87 14.02
N TYR A 296 2.07 13.06 13.46
CA TYR A 296 2.94 13.24 12.27
C TYR A 296 4.37 12.75 12.51
N ILE A 297 4.91 12.99 13.71
CA ILE A 297 6.24 12.56 14.10
C ILE A 297 6.30 11.03 14.27
N ILE A 298 5.31 10.45 14.95
CA ILE A 298 5.29 9.02 15.30
C ILE A 298 5.05 8.13 14.09
N ARG A 299 4.20 8.54 13.14
CA ARG A 299 3.91 7.73 11.93
C ARG A 299 5.08 7.66 10.95
N LYS A 300 5.98 8.64 11.00
CA LYS A 300 6.98 8.91 9.98
C LYS A 300 7.88 7.71 9.65
N PRO A 301 8.37 6.89 10.61
CA PRO A 301 9.18 5.72 10.29
C PRO A 301 8.46 4.72 9.37
N MET A 302 7.16 4.46 9.62
CA MET A 302 6.34 3.57 8.80
C MET A 302 6.04 4.20 7.45
N SER A 303 5.52 5.43 7.45
CA SER A 303 5.10 6.11 6.22
C SER A 303 6.29 6.38 5.30
N ALA A 304 7.42 6.88 5.80
CA ALA A 304 8.59 7.14 4.99
C ALA A 304 9.10 5.85 4.33
N THR A 305 9.28 4.77 5.11
CA THR A 305 9.73 3.49 4.58
C THR A 305 8.87 3.00 3.40
N VAL A 306 7.55 2.99 3.56
CA VAL A 306 6.67 2.45 2.53
C VAL A 306 6.33 3.45 1.42
N ASN A 307 6.52 4.77 1.62
CA ASN A 307 6.47 5.76 0.53
C ASN A 307 7.71 5.61 -0.36
N THR A 308 8.89 5.60 0.27
CA THR A 308 10.17 5.42 -0.40
C THR A 308 10.20 4.10 -1.19
N LEU A 309 9.80 3.00 -0.57
CA LEU A 309 9.79 1.69 -1.22
C LEU A 309 8.84 1.65 -2.42
N ALA A 310 7.63 2.19 -2.29
CA ALA A 310 6.65 2.24 -3.37
C ALA A 310 7.16 3.04 -4.58
N ASN A 311 7.72 4.23 -4.33
CA ASN A 311 8.23 5.12 -5.36
C ASN A 311 9.45 4.51 -6.09
N VAL A 312 10.40 3.93 -5.35
CA VAL A 312 11.55 3.25 -5.96
C VAL A 312 11.08 2.09 -6.83
N PHE A 313 10.21 1.22 -6.30
CA PHE A 313 9.76 0.05 -7.04
C PHE A 313 8.97 0.44 -8.30
N SER A 314 8.13 1.47 -8.25
CA SER A 314 7.40 1.93 -9.44
C SER A 314 8.33 2.45 -10.55
N GLN A 315 9.45 3.07 -10.18
CA GLN A 315 10.43 3.55 -11.17
C GLN A 315 11.32 2.42 -11.69
N VAL A 316 11.81 1.54 -10.80
CA VAL A 316 12.75 0.46 -11.14
C VAL A 316 12.08 -0.64 -11.96
N LEU A 317 10.82 -0.96 -11.66
CA LEU A 317 10.11 -2.05 -12.33
C LEU A 317 9.63 -1.68 -13.74
N ARG A 318 9.73 -0.41 -14.13
CA ARG A 318 9.34 0.06 -15.46
C ARG A 318 10.34 -0.39 -16.52
N ALA A 319 9.84 -1.06 -17.55
CA ALA A 319 10.66 -1.45 -18.70
C ALA A 319 11.01 -0.22 -19.55
N THR A 320 12.22 -0.19 -20.09
CA THR A 320 12.71 0.92 -20.90
C THR A 320 13.83 0.47 -21.83
N THR A 321 14.03 1.22 -22.90
CA THR A 321 15.14 1.04 -23.84
C THR A 321 16.46 1.61 -23.33
N ASP A 322 16.44 2.41 -22.24
CA ASP A 322 17.65 2.91 -21.60
C ASP A 322 18.39 1.77 -20.87
N GLU A 323 19.60 1.46 -21.32
CA GLU A 323 20.40 0.33 -20.80
C GLU A 323 20.72 0.45 -19.30
N ALA A 324 20.91 1.67 -18.78
CA ALA A 324 21.22 1.85 -17.36
C ALA A 324 19.98 1.56 -16.49
N ARG A 325 18.80 2.00 -16.92
CA ARG A 325 17.54 1.72 -16.24
C ARG A 325 17.10 0.26 -16.38
N GLU A 326 17.25 -0.36 -17.54
CA GLU A 326 17.00 -1.81 -17.68
C GLU A 326 18.01 -2.62 -16.85
N GLY A 327 19.26 -2.18 -16.76
CA GLY A 327 20.26 -2.74 -15.85
C GLY A 327 19.82 -2.67 -14.38
N MET A 328 19.21 -1.56 -13.96
CA MET A 328 18.63 -1.40 -12.62
C MET A 328 17.43 -2.33 -12.40
N ARG A 329 16.54 -2.45 -13.39
CA ARG A 329 15.40 -3.38 -13.35
C ARG A 329 15.86 -4.84 -13.23
N GLN A 330 16.84 -5.24 -14.04
CA GLN A 330 17.42 -6.59 -13.99
C GLN A 330 18.16 -6.85 -12.68
N GLY A 331 18.94 -5.89 -12.19
CA GLY A 331 19.67 -6.04 -10.94
C GLY A 331 18.77 -6.11 -9.72
N CYS A 332 17.64 -5.38 -9.71
CA CYS A 332 16.59 -5.53 -8.71
C CYS A 332 15.99 -6.95 -8.73
N PHE A 333 15.66 -7.47 -9.91
CA PHE A 333 15.20 -8.85 -10.05
C PHE A 333 16.25 -9.86 -9.55
N ASN A 334 17.51 -9.73 -9.96
CA ASN A 334 18.60 -10.62 -9.54
C ASN A 334 18.82 -10.56 -8.02
N TYR A 335 18.70 -9.38 -7.41
CA TYR A 335 18.82 -9.22 -5.97
C TYR A 335 17.74 -10.01 -5.23
N LEU A 336 16.48 -9.88 -5.69
CA LEU A 336 15.37 -10.63 -5.13
C LEU A 336 15.48 -12.13 -5.41
N TRP A 337 15.86 -12.50 -6.63
CA TRP A 337 16.03 -13.88 -7.10
C TRP A 337 16.95 -14.73 -6.22
N ASN A 338 18.07 -14.16 -5.77
CA ASN A 338 19.11 -14.91 -5.06
C ASN A 338 18.66 -15.42 -3.68
N GLY A 339 17.50 -15.00 -3.16
CA GLY A 339 16.81 -15.64 -2.04
C GLY A 339 17.57 -15.73 -0.71
N ASP A 340 18.59 -14.89 -0.51
CA ASP A 340 19.47 -14.97 0.66
C ASP A 340 18.96 -14.14 1.86
N PHE A 341 19.74 -14.11 2.94
CA PHE A 341 19.44 -13.27 4.13
C PHE A 341 19.17 -11.80 3.78
N ARG A 342 19.76 -11.28 2.69
CA ARG A 342 19.56 -9.91 2.23
C ARG A 342 18.16 -9.74 1.62
N THR A 343 17.59 -10.77 1.01
CA THR A 343 16.22 -10.75 0.48
C THR A 343 15.17 -10.76 1.60
N ASN A 344 15.43 -11.43 2.72
CA ASN A 344 14.50 -11.44 3.86
C ASN A 344 14.22 -10.02 4.39
N GLY A 345 15.24 -9.16 4.46
CA GLY A 345 15.09 -7.78 4.93
C GLY A 345 14.14 -6.95 4.05
N ILE A 346 14.26 -7.05 2.73
CA ILE A 346 13.40 -6.30 1.81
C ILE A 346 11.97 -6.87 1.77
N ILE A 347 11.78 -8.19 1.87
CA ILE A 347 10.44 -8.77 1.98
C ILE A 347 9.78 -8.39 3.32
N ALA A 348 10.52 -8.34 4.43
CA ALA A 348 10.00 -7.83 5.70
C ALA A 348 9.56 -6.35 5.60
N LEU A 349 10.28 -5.53 4.83
CA LEU A 349 9.91 -4.14 4.56
C LEU A 349 8.64 -4.05 3.70
N LEU A 350 8.54 -4.87 2.65
CA LEU A 350 7.33 -4.96 1.80
C LEU A 350 6.10 -5.41 2.60
N GLY A 351 6.28 -6.41 3.47
CA GLY A 351 5.25 -6.89 4.38
C GLY A 351 4.92 -5.93 5.52
N GLY A 352 5.66 -4.82 5.67
CA GLY A 352 5.53 -3.84 6.75
C GLY A 352 5.78 -4.42 8.14
N MET A 353 6.55 -5.50 8.22
CA MET A 353 6.87 -6.22 9.46
C MET A 353 7.98 -5.52 10.25
N ASN A 354 8.85 -4.80 9.54
CA ASN A 354 9.98 -4.11 10.15
C ASN A 354 10.30 -2.78 9.43
N PRO A 355 9.42 -1.76 9.53
CA PRO A 355 9.63 -0.49 8.85
C PRO A 355 10.84 0.24 9.41
N ARG A 356 11.96 0.17 8.68
CA ARG A 356 13.24 0.79 9.00
C ARG A 356 13.74 1.55 7.79
N PRO A 357 13.63 2.89 7.79
CA PRO A 357 14.10 3.72 6.68
C PRO A 357 15.59 3.48 6.36
N LEU A 358 16.45 3.39 7.38
CA LEU A 358 17.88 3.13 7.17
C LEU A 358 18.15 1.74 6.56
N THR A 359 17.44 0.71 7.00
CA THR A 359 17.55 -0.64 6.42
C THR A 359 17.12 -0.63 4.95
N LEU A 360 16.07 0.11 4.60
CA LEU A 360 15.68 0.32 3.22
C LEU A 360 16.80 0.97 2.39
N VAL A 361 17.40 2.06 2.87
CA VAL A 361 18.52 2.73 2.17
C VAL A 361 19.67 1.74 1.92
N LEU A 362 20.02 0.91 2.90
CA LEU A 362 21.06 -0.11 2.74
C LEU A 362 20.70 -1.15 1.67
N HIS A 363 19.45 -1.61 1.61
CA HIS A 363 18.99 -2.51 0.54
C HIS A 363 19.05 -1.84 -0.83
N LEU A 364 18.65 -0.56 -0.96
CA LEU A 364 18.72 0.17 -2.22
C LEU A 364 20.17 0.32 -2.72
N VAL A 365 21.10 0.60 -1.80
CA VAL A 365 22.53 0.66 -2.09
C VAL A 365 23.05 -0.73 -2.53
N ALA A 366 22.67 -1.80 -1.83
CA ALA A 366 23.04 -3.16 -2.18
C ALA A 366 22.50 -3.59 -3.55
N ILE A 367 21.25 -3.26 -3.87
CA ILE A 367 20.65 -3.48 -5.19
C ILE A 367 21.43 -2.72 -6.26
N THR A 368 21.80 -1.46 -5.99
CA THR A 368 22.56 -0.62 -6.93
C THR A 368 23.92 -1.26 -7.26
N PHE A 369 24.70 -1.64 -6.26
CA PHE A 369 26.00 -2.29 -6.47
C PHE A 369 25.87 -3.69 -7.11
N THR A 370 24.84 -4.45 -6.76
CA THR A 370 24.55 -5.75 -7.40
C THR A 370 24.23 -5.55 -8.89
N SER A 371 23.47 -4.51 -9.23
CA SER A 371 23.13 -4.16 -10.60
C SER A 371 24.37 -3.76 -11.41
N MET A 372 25.24 -2.92 -10.83
CA MET A 372 26.51 -2.53 -11.44
C MET A 372 27.42 -3.74 -11.68
N GLY A 373 27.60 -4.58 -10.65
CA GLY A 373 28.43 -5.78 -10.74
C GLY A 373 27.92 -6.74 -11.82
N HIS A 374 26.62 -6.98 -11.87
CA HIS A 374 26.02 -7.83 -12.91
C HIS A 374 26.29 -7.29 -14.32
N MET A 375 26.10 -5.99 -14.53
CA MET A 375 26.28 -5.37 -15.84
C MET A 375 27.74 -5.36 -16.33
N ILE A 376 28.71 -5.31 -15.41
CA ILE A 376 30.14 -5.38 -15.74
C ILE A 376 30.62 -6.83 -15.91
N SER A 377 30.07 -7.77 -15.13
CA SER A 377 30.59 -9.15 -15.00
C SER A 377 30.65 -9.97 -16.30
N HIS A 378 29.68 -9.83 -17.20
CA HIS A 378 29.60 -10.68 -18.39
C HIS A 378 30.60 -10.28 -19.50
N PHE A 379 31.10 -9.04 -19.49
CA PHE A 379 32.13 -8.52 -20.38
C PHE A 379 32.40 -7.05 -20.01
N PRO A 380 33.51 -6.70 -19.35
CA PRO A 380 33.80 -5.32 -19.01
C PRO A 380 34.18 -4.54 -20.28
N SER A 381 33.32 -3.62 -20.70
CA SER A 381 33.58 -2.69 -21.80
C SER A 381 33.43 -1.24 -21.34
N PRO A 382 34.12 -0.26 -21.97
CA PRO A 382 33.95 1.15 -21.63
C PRO A 382 32.48 1.60 -21.66
N ARG A 383 31.70 1.07 -22.60
CA ARG A 383 30.25 1.30 -22.68
C ARG A 383 29.52 0.77 -21.45
N ARG A 384 29.73 -0.48 -21.05
CA ARG A 384 29.07 -1.06 -19.86
C ARG A 384 29.51 -0.37 -18.57
N PHE A 385 30.79 0.01 -18.48
CA PHE A 385 31.28 0.81 -17.36
C PHE A 385 30.57 2.18 -17.31
N TRP A 386 30.43 2.87 -18.44
CA TRP A 386 29.68 4.12 -18.53
C TRP A 386 28.21 3.98 -18.11
N HIS A 387 27.50 2.96 -18.61
CA HIS A 387 26.14 2.69 -18.17
C HIS A 387 26.07 2.36 -16.66
N SER A 388 27.13 1.80 -16.06
CA SER A 388 27.15 1.47 -14.63
C SER A 388 27.25 2.72 -13.77
N LEU A 389 28.03 3.70 -14.22
CA LEU A 389 28.09 5.03 -13.61
C LEU A 389 26.78 5.78 -13.79
N ARG A 390 26.14 5.69 -14.97
CA ARG A 390 24.81 6.26 -15.20
C ARG A 390 23.75 5.63 -14.28
N LEU A 391 23.78 4.31 -14.09
CA LEU A 391 22.91 3.59 -13.17
C LEU A 391 23.09 4.10 -11.75
N PHE A 392 24.33 4.21 -11.28
CA PHE A 392 24.65 4.75 -9.96
C PHE A 392 24.16 6.19 -9.80
N ALA A 393 24.37 7.05 -10.80
CA ALA A 393 23.86 8.42 -10.79
C ALA A 393 22.33 8.48 -10.72
N LEU A 394 21.63 7.62 -11.46
CA LEU A 394 20.16 7.50 -11.38
C LEU A 394 19.70 7.05 -9.99
N ALA A 395 20.38 6.07 -9.39
CA ALA A 395 20.07 5.62 -8.03
C ALA A 395 20.25 6.73 -6.99
N LEU A 396 21.32 7.53 -7.11
CA LEU A 396 21.54 8.70 -6.26
C LEU A 396 20.48 9.78 -6.46
N GLN A 397 20.06 10.06 -7.70
CA GLN A 397 18.97 11.00 -7.98
C GLN A 397 17.66 10.54 -7.33
N MET A 398 17.31 9.26 -7.46
CA MET A 398 16.13 8.67 -6.82
C MET A 398 16.21 8.79 -5.29
N LEU A 399 17.34 8.41 -4.69
CA LEU A 399 17.53 8.53 -3.24
C LEU A 399 17.45 9.99 -2.77
N GLY A 400 18.03 10.93 -3.53
CA GLY A 400 17.99 12.36 -3.23
C GLY A 400 16.56 12.93 -3.26
N ALA A 401 15.76 12.56 -4.26
CA ALA A 401 14.34 12.95 -4.33
C ALA A 401 13.56 12.42 -3.11
N LEU A 402 13.82 11.17 -2.70
CA LEU A 402 13.17 10.55 -1.55
C LEU A 402 13.55 11.21 -0.23
N LEU A 403 14.83 11.54 -0.04
CA LEU A 403 15.31 12.28 1.12
C LEU A 403 14.70 13.69 1.20
N LYS A 404 14.42 14.32 0.06
CA LYS A 404 13.73 15.61 -0.01
C LYS A 404 12.26 15.49 0.39
N ASP A 405 11.54 14.48 -0.13
CA ASP A 405 10.11 14.32 0.10
C ASP A 405 9.80 13.80 1.52
N GLU A 406 10.61 12.87 2.03
CA GLU A 406 10.39 12.25 3.33
C GLU A 406 11.20 12.88 4.46
N GLY A 407 12.23 13.67 4.17
CA GLY A 407 13.08 14.32 5.16
C GLY A 407 14.33 13.51 5.50
N VAL A 408 15.48 14.20 5.45
CA VAL A 408 16.81 13.59 5.64
C VAL A 408 16.96 12.99 7.04
N LYS A 409 16.56 13.73 8.08
CA LYS A 409 16.68 13.27 9.47
C LYS A 409 15.77 12.07 9.69
N GLU A 410 14.55 12.13 9.18
CA GLU A 410 13.52 11.12 9.30
C GLU A 410 13.92 9.80 8.63
N MET A 411 14.66 9.85 7.51
CA MET A 411 15.15 8.66 6.82
C MET A 411 16.48 8.12 7.36
N LEU A 412 17.46 8.98 7.65
CA LEU A 412 18.81 8.53 8.03
C LEU A 412 19.00 8.38 9.54
N ILE A 413 18.31 9.19 10.33
CA ILE A 413 18.40 9.21 11.80
C ILE A 413 16.97 9.16 12.38
N PRO A 414 16.23 8.04 12.18
CA PRO A 414 14.84 7.95 12.59
C PRO A 414 14.76 7.83 14.12
N THR A 415 14.82 8.96 14.83
CA THR A 415 14.78 9.07 16.29
C THR A 415 13.61 8.30 16.91
N ASN A 416 12.46 8.28 16.22
CA ASN A 416 11.25 7.61 16.69
C ASN A 416 11.04 6.18 16.16
N ALA A 417 11.92 5.64 15.32
CA ALA A 417 11.72 4.27 14.81
C ALA A 417 11.76 3.21 15.90
N ALA A 418 12.62 3.37 16.91
CA ALA A 418 12.69 2.45 18.04
C ALA A 418 11.43 2.56 18.92
N ALA A 419 10.98 3.78 19.22
CA ALA A 419 9.76 4.02 19.98
C ALA A 419 8.52 3.50 19.26
N TYR A 420 8.38 3.80 17.96
CA TYR A 420 7.30 3.28 17.12
C TYR A 420 7.23 1.76 17.19
N ARG A 421 8.37 1.08 17.04
CA ARG A 421 8.39 -0.39 17.12
C ARG A 421 7.98 -0.92 18.49
N ARG A 422 8.53 -0.36 19.57
CA ARG A 422 8.20 -0.81 20.93
C ARG A 422 6.73 -0.63 21.26
N THR A 423 6.11 0.45 20.79
CA THR A 423 4.74 0.82 21.17
C THR A 423 3.68 0.25 20.23
N TYR A 424 3.95 0.17 18.92
CA TYR A 424 2.95 -0.18 17.91
C TYR A 424 3.27 -1.49 17.16
N MET A 425 4.51 -1.97 17.16
CA MET A 425 4.89 -3.24 16.53
C MET A 425 5.14 -4.37 17.55
N THR A 426 4.66 -4.25 18.78
CA THR A 426 4.68 -5.34 19.77
C THR A 426 3.25 -5.75 20.09
N THR A 427 3.00 -7.05 20.23
CA THR A 427 1.74 -7.50 20.84
C THR A 427 1.82 -7.22 22.32
N THR A 428 0.98 -6.30 22.81
CA THR A 428 0.47 -6.46 24.17
C THR A 428 -0.36 -7.74 24.12
N LYS A 429 0.01 -8.77 24.89
CA LYS A 429 -0.83 -9.96 25.06
C LYS A 429 -2.20 -9.52 25.59
N TYR A 430 -3.14 -9.21 24.70
CA TYR A 430 -4.56 -9.30 25.00
C TYR A 430 -4.93 -10.75 24.74
N ILE A 431 -4.77 -11.58 25.77
CA ILE A 431 -5.47 -12.85 25.84
C ILE A 431 -6.94 -12.46 26.07
N PRO A 432 -7.88 -12.75 25.15
CA PRO A 432 -9.28 -12.61 25.49
C PRO A 432 -9.58 -13.67 26.55
N THR A 433 -9.76 -13.24 27.80
CA THR A 433 -10.31 -14.10 28.83
C THR A 433 -11.74 -14.42 28.43
N ILE A 434 -11.94 -15.58 27.79
CA ILE A 434 -13.27 -16.15 27.63
C ILE A 434 -13.71 -16.58 29.03
N ALA A 435 -14.57 -15.77 29.63
CA ALA A 435 -15.37 -16.17 30.76
C ALA A 435 -16.40 -17.20 30.28
N ALA A 436 -16.20 -18.47 30.62
CA ALA A 436 -17.25 -19.47 30.68
C ALA A 436 -16.77 -20.61 31.60
N GLY A 437 -17.38 -20.72 32.77
CA GLY A 437 -17.03 -21.74 33.76
C GLY A 437 -17.83 -21.57 35.03
N TYR A 438 -19.15 -21.73 34.92
CA TYR A 438 -19.99 -22.09 36.06
C TYR A 438 -19.38 -23.34 36.73
N VAL A 439 -19.06 -23.24 38.02
CA VAL A 439 -18.99 -24.41 38.89
C VAL A 439 -19.81 -24.09 40.13
N THR A 440 -21.03 -24.62 40.13
CA THR A 440 -21.79 -24.94 41.32
C THR A 440 -21.15 -26.14 42.01
N CYS A 441 -20.70 -25.95 43.25
CA CYS A 441 -21.02 -26.76 44.43
C CYS A 441 -20.39 -26.10 45.65
#